data_AF-A0A1B9VPE2-F1
#
_entry.id   AF-A0A1B9VPE2-F1
#
_cell.length_a   1.000
_cell.length_b   1.000
_cell.length_c   1.000
_cell.angle_alpha   90.00
_cell.angle_beta   90.00
_cell.angle_gamma   90.00
#
_symmetry.space_group_name_H-M   'P 1'
#
loop_
_entity.id
_entity.type
_entity.pdbx_description
1 polymer ?
#
loop_
_entity_poly.entity_id
_entity_poly.type
_entity_poly.pdbx_seq_one_letter_code
_entity_poly.pdbx_strand_id
1 'polypeptide(L)'
;MGMGTVTVRFMMDVLRASDGGIPTAADVALVQAYIDARRPTTADVYVVAPIPKSLAITIIGLDPDTPAVRSAITAELLDMLYRRGEPGVTLSRSWITEAIAISAGEGRHKVTAPADDVAHAIGEIPVLGWSL
;
A
#
# COMPACT_ATOMS: atom_id res chain seq x y z
N MET A 1 -10.26 -20.87 -10.65
CA MET A 1 -8.91 -21.29 -10.22
C MET A 1 -9.04 -22.67 -9.59
N GLY A 2 -8.28 -23.65 -10.06
CA GLY A 2 -8.40 -25.07 -9.68
C GLY A 2 -7.26 -25.53 -8.77
N MET A 3 -7.18 -26.85 -8.52
CA MET A 3 -6.02 -27.44 -7.85
C MET A 3 -4.75 -27.22 -8.69
N GLY A 4 -3.66 -26.78 -8.06
CA GLY A 4 -2.40 -26.48 -8.74
C GLY A 4 -2.28 -25.05 -9.27
N THR A 5 -3.27 -24.17 -9.00
CA THR A 5 -3.20 -22.76 -9.37
C THR A 5 -2.46 -21.91 -8.34
N VAL A 6 -1.52 -21.08 -8.79
CA VAL A 6 -0.78 -20.09 -8.01
C VAL A 6 -1.04 -18.71 -8.60
N THR A 7 -1.36 -17.73 -7.75
CA THR A 7 -1.45 -16.32 -8.16
C THR A 7 -0.26 -15.56 -7.60
N VAL A 8 0.52 -14.95 -8.48
CA VAL A 8 1.66 -14.10 -8.13
C VAL A 8 1.23 -12.65 -8.25
N ARG A 9 1.48 -11.89 -7.18
CA ARG A 9 1.36 -10.43 -7.16
C ARG A 9 2.71 -9.87 -6.78
N PHE A 10 3.06 -8.72 -7.34
CA PHE A 10 4.32 -8.06 -7.09
C PHE A 10 4.12 -6.55 -7.09
N MET A 11 5.05 -5.86 -6.44
CA MET A 11 5.14 -4.39 -6.43
C MET A 11 6.37 -3.94 -7.21
N MET A 12 6.35 -2.69 -7.63
CA MET A 12 7.42 -1.98 -8.31
C MET A 12 7.71 -0.65 -7.62
N ASP A 13 7.94 -0.70 -6.31
CA ASP A 13 7.95 0.48 -5.43
C ASP A 13 8.90 1.60 -5.86
N VAL A 14 10.04 1.26 -6.48
CA VAL A 14 10.99 2.24 -7.01
C VAL A 14 10.63 2.65 -8.45
N LEU A 15 10.42 1.68 -9.34
CA LEU A 15 10.22 1.92 -10.78
C LEU A 15 8.87 2.61 -11.08
N ARG A 16 7.86 2.37 -10.24
CA ARG A 16 6.48 2.88 -10.37
C ARG A 16 6.08 3.69 -9.14
N ALA A 17 7.02 4.34 -8.45
CA ALA A 17 6.76 5.15 -7.25
C ALA A 17 5.65 6.20 -7.46
N SER A 18 5.57 6.79 -8.67
CA SER A 18 4.55 7.78 -9.03
C SER A 18 3.11 7.23 -9.06
N ASP A 19 2.95 5.91 -9.13
CA ASP A 19 1.67 5.19 -9.16
C ASP A 19 1.55 4.23 -7.96
N GLY A 20 2.14 4.63 -6.82
CA GLY A 20 2.11 3.84 -5.58
C GLY A 20 2.80 2.48 -5.66
N GLY A 21 3.71 2.30 -6.62
CA GLY A 21 4.41 1.03 -6.85
C GLY A 21 3.59 -0.02 -7.62
N ILE A 22 2.39 0.32 -8.12
CA ILE A 22 1.55 -0.64 -8.84
C ILE A 22 2.15 -0.97 -10.22
N PRO A 23 2.34 -2.27 -10.56
CA PRO A 23 2.83 -2.65 -11.87
C PRO A 23 1.83 -2.33 -12.98
N THR A 24 2.35 -1.91 -14.14
CA THR A 24 1.54 -1.75 -15.35
C THR A 24 1.24 -3.10 -16.01
N ALA A 25 0.32 -3.12 -16.96
CA ALA A 25 0.04 -4.32 -17.76
C ALA A 25 1.29 -4.86 -18.49
N ALA A 26 2.20 -3.99 -18.93
CA ALA A 26 3.45 -4.39 -19.57
C ALA A 26 4.41 -5.08 -18.59
N ASP A 27 4.50 -4.57 -17.36
CA ASP A 27 5.32 -5.16 -16.30
C ASP A 27 4.78 -6.55 -15.93
N VAL A 28 3.46 -6.69 -15.79
CA VAL A 28 2.78 -7.96 -15.52
C VAL A 28 3.05 -8.97 -16.64
N ALA A 29 2.93 -8.58 -17.91
CA ALA A 29 3.20 -9.45 -19.05
C ALA A 29 4.67 -9.92 -19.08
N LEU A 30 5.61 -9.05 -18.74
CA LEU A 30 7.02 -9.38 -18.67
C LEU A 30 7.32 -10.41 -17.58
N VAL A 31 6.74 -10.24 -16.39
CA VAL A 31 6.90 -11.20 -15.29
C VAL A 31 6.19 -12.53 -15.59
N GLN A 32 5.00 -12.49 -16.20
CA GLN A 32 4.29 -13.68 -16.66
C GLN A 32 5.15 -14.49 -17.62
N ALA A 33 5.69 -13.87 -18.68
CA ALA A 33 6.55 -14.55 -19.64
C ALA A 33 7.83 -15.13 -19.00
N TYR A 34 8.41 -14.42 -18.03
CA TYR A 34 9.59 -14.90 -17.30
C TYR A 34 9.29 -16.17 -16.48
N ILE A 35 8.15 -16.19 -15.79
CA ILE A 35 7.70 -17.32 -14.98
C ILE A 35 7.26 -18.49 -15.86
N ASP A 36 6.52 -18.24 -16.95
CA ASP A 36 6.05 -19.29 -17.86
C ASP A 36 7.19 -20.09 -18.47
N ALA A 37 8.33 -19.45 -18.73
CA ALA A 37 9.53 -20.12 -19.22
C ALA A 37 10.24 -21.01 -18.17
N ARG A 38 9.85 -20.93 -16.89
CA ARG A 38 10.57 -21.57 -15.74
C ARG A 38 9.70 -22.42 -14.83
N ARG A 39 8.39 -22.22 -14.84
CA ARG A 39 7.45 -22.98 -14.02
C ARG A 39 7.46 -24.47 -14.38
N PRO A 40 7.17 -25.37 -13.43
CA PRO A 40 6.77 -26.73 -13.74
C PRO A 40 5.55 -26.73 -14.67
N THR A 41 5.46 -27.68 -15.58
CA THR A 41 4.33 -27.81 -16.52
C THR A 41 3.00 -28.01 -15.80
N THR A 42 3.01 -28.60 -14.60
CA THR A 42 1.83 -28.94 -13.80
C THR A 42 1.22 -27.79 -12.98
N ALA A 43 1.88 -26.63 -12.90
CA ALA A 43 1.49 -25.57 -11.96
C ALA A 43 0.89 -24.35 -12.67
N ASP A 44 -0.43 -24.13 -12.67
CA ASP A 44 -1.04 -22.97 -13.34
C ASP A 44 -0.74 -21.65 -12.63
N VAL A 45 0.06 -20.76 -13.23
CA VAL A 45 0.55 -19.54 -12.61
C VAL A 45 -0.03 -18.34 -13.32
N TYR A 46 -0.67 -17.48 -12.55
CA TYR A 46 -1.25 -16.23 -13.02
C TYR A 46 -0.56 -15.08 -12.31
N VAL A 47 0.11 -14.25 -13.08
CA VAL A 47 0.69 -13.00 -12.60
C VAL A 47 -0.34 -11.90 -12.79
N VAL A 48 -0.66 -11.20 -11.71
CA VAL A 48 -1.62 -10.08 -11.72
C VAL A 48 -1.07 -8.94 -10.88
N ALA A 49 -1.39 -7.70 -11.24
CA ALA A 49 -1.13 -6.56 -10.36
C ALA A 49 -1.98 -6.69 -9.08
N PRO A 50 -1.48 -6.24 -7.92
CA PRO A 50 -2.32 -6.04 -6.75
C PRO A 50 -3.39 -4.97 -7.02
N ILE A 51 -4.52 -5.08 -6.35
CA ILE A 51 -5.65 -4.17 -6.48
C ILE A 51 -5.42 -3.02 -5.49
N PRO A 52 -5.16 -1.78 -5.93
CA PRO A 52 -4.95 -0.68 -5.01
C PRO A 52 -6.25 -0.37 -4.26
N LYS A 53 -6.17 -0.30 -2.93
CA LYS A 53 -7.25 0.16 -2.07
C LYS A 53 -6.82 1.43 -1.36
N SER A 54 -7.50 2.52 -1.69
CA SER A 54 -7.24 3.82 -1.10
C SER A 54 -7.52 3.82 0.41
N LEU A 55 -6.50 4.14 1.20
CA LEU A 55 -6.59 4.37 2.62
C LEU A 55 -6.92 5.84 2.86
N ALA A 56 -8.21 6.12 3.08
CA ALA A 56 -8.66 7.45 3.44
C ALA A 56 -8.28 7.77 4.88
N ILE A 57 -7.39 8.75 5.06
CA ILE A 57 -6.98 9.25 6.37
C ILE A 57 -7.49 10.68 6.52
N THR A 58 -8.13 10.95 7.65
CA THR A 58 -8.53 12.32 8.03
C THR A 58 -8.02 12.60 9.43
N ILE A 59 -7.33 13.72 9.58
CA ILE A 59 -6.87 14.23 10.87
C ILE A 59 -7.41 15.63 11.14
N ILE A 60 -7.62 15.93 12.41
CA ILE A 60 -8.00 17.27 12.89
C ILE A 60 -7.07 17.70 14.02
N GLY A 61 -7.01 19.00 14.27
CA GLY A 61 -6.24 19.57 15.38
C GLY A 61 -4.75 19.32 15.26
N LEU A 62 -4.23 19.24 14.02
CA LEU A 62 -2.80 19.25 13.74
C LEU A 62 -2.21 20.56 14.27
N ASP A 63 -1.16 20.48 15.07
CA ASP A 63 -0.50 21.67 15.63
C ASP A 63 1.01 21.38 15.83
N PRO A 64 1.92 22.18 15.23
CA PRO A 64 1.64 23.26 14.28
C PRO A 64 1.16 22.74 12.92
N ASP A 65 0.11 23.36 12.39
CA ASP A 65 -0.42 23.04 11.05
C ASP A 65 0.34 23.81 9.96
N THR A 66 1.43 23.21 9.46
CA THR A 66 2.24 23.80 8.40
C THR A 66 2.42 22.85 7.21
N PRO A 67 2.69 23.38 6.00
CA PRO A 67 2.99 22.53 4.84
C PRO A 67 4.17 21.57 5.06
N ALA A 68 5.18 21.98 5.84
CA ALA A 68 6.33 21.15 6.17
C ALA A 68 5.92 19.95 7.04
N VAL A 69 5.11 20.16 8.08
CA VAL A 69 4.59 19.08 8.94
C VAL A 69 3.68 18.14 8.16
N ARG A 70 2.79 18.67 7.31
CA ARG A 70 1.93 17.83 6.43
C ARG A 70 2.73 16.99 5.45
N SER A 71 3.83 17.53 4.91
CA SER A 71 4.74 16.79 4.04
C SER A 71 5.46 15.68 4.80
N ALA A 72 5.96 15.95 6.01
CA ALA A 72 6.57 14.95 6.87
C ALA A 72 5.59 13.82 7.22
N ILE A 73 4.35 14.15 7.56
CA ILE A 73 3.27 13.17 7.80
C ILE A 73 3.03 12.30 6.57
N THR A 74 2.98 12.92 5.39
CA THR A 74 2.78 12.17 4.14
C THR A 74 3.94 11.19 3.90
N ALA A 75 5.19 11.61 4.15
CA ALA A 75 6.36 10.76 4.00
C ALA A 75 6.35 9.57 4.98
N GLU A 76 6.03 9.80 6.26
CA GLU A 76 5.96 8.72 7.26
C GLU A 76 4.82 7.74 6.98
N LEU A 77 3.67 8.23 6.49
CA LEU A 77 2.57 7.35 6.08
C LEU A 77 2.95 6.49 4.87
N LEU A 78 3.65 7.05 3.88
CA LEU A 78 4.16 6.30 2.73
C LEU A 78 5.21 5.25 3.17
N ASP A 79 6.13 5.60 4.06
CA ASP A 79 7.11 4.66 4.62
C ASP A 79 6.44 3.54 5.41
N MET A 80 5.45 3.86 6.23
CA MET A 80 4.65 2.88 6.96
C MET A 80 3.95 1.91 6.00
N LEU A 81 3.34 2.41 4.92
CA LEU A 81 2.72 1.57 3.89
C LEU A 81 3.74 0.71 3.14
N TYR A 82 4.92 1.25 2.83
CA TYR A 82 5.99 0.50 2.19
C TYR A 82 6.49 -0.66 3.05
N ARG A 83 6.63 -0.46 4.37
CA ARG A 83 7.12 -1.50 5.29
C ARG A 83 6.07 -2.52 5.72
N ARG A 84 4.81 -2.10 5.85
CA ARG A 84 3.74 -2.92 6.46
C ARG A 84 2.63 -3.32 5.46
N GLY A 85 2.62 -2.74 4.27
CA GLY A 85 1.63 -3.03 3.24
C GLY A 85 1.88 -4.39 2.60
N GLU A 86 0.88 -5.26 2.65
CA GLU A 86 0.86 -6.52 1.92
C GLU A 86 -0.57 -6.83 1.43
N PRO A 87 -0.73 -7.63 0.35
CA PRO A 87 -2.05 -7.96 -0.15
C PRO A 87 -2.91 -8.69 0.89
N GLY A 88 -4.11 -8.16 1.18
CA GLY A 88 -5.04 -8.73 2.16
C GLY A 88 -4.74 -8.37 3.62
N VAL A 89 -3.79 -7.45 3.87
CA VAL A 89 -3.44 -7.00 5.22
C VAL A 89 -4.64 -6.36 5.93
N THR A 90 -4.75 -6.59 7.23
CA THR A 90 -5.55 -5.70 8.09
C THR A 90 -4.64 -4.63 8.63
N LEU A 91 -4.77 -3.41 8.11
CA LEU A 91 -3.91 -2.29 8.48
C LEU A 91 -4.36 -1.71 9.81
N SER A 92 -3.51 -1.75 10.84
CA SER A 92 -3.90 -1.25 12.15
C SER A 92 -3.99 0.27 12.18
N ARG A 93 -5.06 0.79 12.81
CA ARG A 93 -5.22 2.22 13.12
C ARG A 93 -4.08 2.74 14.00
N SER A 94 -3.53 1.87 14.86
CA SER A 94 -2.40 2.23 15.72
C SER A 94 -1.16 2.59 14.90
N TRP A 95 -0.92 1.90 13.78
CA TRP A 95 0.19 2.17 12.88
C TRP A 95 0.06 3.52 12.18
N ILE A 96 -1.17 3.87 11.78
CA ILE A 96 -1.48 5.18 11.18
C ILE A 96 -1.19 6.30 12.19
N THR A 97 -1.68 6.14 13.43
CA THR A 97 -1.49 7.14 14.49
C THR A 97 -0.01 7.26 14.87
N GLU A 98 0.70 6.14 14.93
CA GLU A 98 2.16 6.09 15.16
C GLU A 98 2.91 6.88 14.07
N ALA A 99 2.67 6.59 12.79
CA ALA A 99 3.33 7.26 11.67
C ALA A 99 3.13 8.79 11.70
N ILE A 100 1.92 9.25 12.03
CA ILE A 100 1.63 10.68 12.15
C ILE A 100 2.36 11.28 13.38
N ALA A 101 2.35 10.58 14.52
CA ALA A 101 2.98 11.08 15.76
C ALA A 101 4.51 11.15 15.70
N ILE A 102 5.16 10.29 14.91
CA ILE A 102 6.63 10.32 14.76
C ILE A 102 7.10 11.36 13.73
N SER A 103 6.17 11.99 13.01
CA SER A 103 6.47 12.91 11.91
C SER A 103 7.22 14.15 12.40
N ALA A 104 8.27 14.53 11.68
CA ALA A 104 9.10 15.66 12.07
C ALA A 104 8.28 16.97 12.19
N GLY A 105 8.36 17.60 13.36
CA GLY A 105 7.66 18.84 13.68
C GLY A 105 6.18 18.68 14.03
N GLU A 106 5.64 17.45 14.04
CA GLU A 106 4.33 17.18 14.61
C GLU A 106 4.38 17.35 16.13
N GLY A 107 3.42 18.09 16.68
CA GLY A 107 3.26 18.27 18.13
C GLY A 107 2.02 17.56 18.67
N ARG A 108 0.92 17.61 17.92
CA ARG A 108 -0.31 16.86 18.21
C ARG A 108 -1.21 16.74 16.99
N HIS A 109 -2.03 15.70 16.98
CA HIS A 109 -3.11 15.48 16.02
C HIS A 109 -4.24 14.64 16.64
N LYS A 110 -5.36 14.52 15.92
CA LYS A 110 -6.39 13.51 16.18
C LYS A 110 -6.85 12.90 14.87
N VAL A 111 -6.70 11.58 14.73
CA VAL A 111 -7.26 10.82 13.60
C VAL A 111 -8.78 10.68 13.76
N THR A 112 -9.54 11.08 12.74
CA THR A 112 -11.00 10.90 12.67
C THR A 112 -11.41 9.82 11.68
N ALA A 113 -10.57 9.52 10.69
CA ALA A 113 -10.73 8.39 9.78
C ALA A 113 -9.36 7.75 9.47
N PRO A 114 -9.27 6.41 9.38
CA PRO A 114 -10.32 5.42 9.62
C PRO A 114 -10.72 5.36 11.12
N ALA A 115 -11.94 4.89 11.43
CA ALA A 115 -12.44 4.75 12.80
C ALA A 115 -11.80 3.57 13.55
N ASP A 116 -11.51 2.49 12.84
CA ASP A 116 -10.92 1.25 13.32
C ASP A 116 -9.82 0.77 12.35
N ASP A 117 -9.30 -0.42 12.59
CA ASP A 117 -8.39 -1.11 11.66
C ASP A 117 -9.07 -1.31 10.28
N VAL A 118 -8.27 -1.22 9.21
CA VAL A 118 -8.76 -1.27 7.83
C VAL A 118 -8.45 -2.62 7.20
N ALA A 119 -9.48 -3.43 6.99
CA ALA A 119 -9.36 -4.71 6.32
C ALA A 119 -9.19 -4.56 4.80
N HIS A 120 -8.27 -5.33 4.22
CA HIS A 120 -8.07 -5.48 2.78
C HIS A 120 -8.49 -6.89 2.37
N ALA A 121 -9.23 -7.01 1.27
CA ALA A 121 -9.57 -8.30 0.70
C ALA A 121 -8.33 -8.94 0.05
N ILE A 122 -8.43 -10.23 -0.27
CA ILE A 122 -7.35 -10.95 -0.94
C ILE A 122 -6.97 -10.22 -2.23
N GLY A 123 -5.71 -9.84 -2.33
CA GLY A 123 -5.17 -9.13 -3.49
C GLY A 123 -5.32 -7.60 -3.43
N GLU A 124 -6.07 -7.05 -2.47
CA GLU A 124 -6.10 -5.61 -2.20
C GLU A 124 -4.85 -5.20 -1.44
N ILE A 125 -4.17 -4.15 -1.89
CA ILE A 125 -3.01 -3.56 -1.22
C ILE A 125 -3.33 -2.12 -0.79
N PRO A 126 -2.98 -1.70 0.44
CA PRO A 126 -3.21 -0.33 0.87
C PRO A 126 -2.36 0.65 0.05
N VAL A 127 -3.00 1.68 -0.47
CA VAL A 127 -2.34 2.84 -1.08
C VAL A 127 -2.84 4.11 -0.41
N LEU A 128 -1.99 5.12 -0.27
CA LEU A 128 -2.40 6.36 0.41
C LEU A 128 -3.50 7.08 -0.40
N GLY A 129 -4.64 7.35 0.24
CA GLY A 129 -5.74 8.11 -0.35
C GLY A 129 -5.54 9.60 -0.17
N TRP A 130 -5.47 10.37 -1.26
CA TRP A 130 -5.30 11.82 -1.21
C TRP A 130 -6.64 12.51 -0.90
N SER A 131 -6.74 13.10 0.29
CA SER A 131 -7.69 14.17 0.60
C SER A 131 -7.15 14.94 1.81
N LEU A 132 -6.42 16.02 1.58
CA LEU A 132 -6.19 17.08 2.58
C LEU A 132 -7.06 18.28 2.25
#